data_AF-A0A7C2WC93-F1
#
_entry.id   AF-A0A7C2WC93-F1
#
_cell.length_a   1.000
_cell.length_b   1.000
_cell.length_c   1.000
_cell.angle_alpha   90.00
_cell.angle_beta   90.00
_cell.angle_gamma   90.00
#
_symmetry.space_group_name_H-M   'P 1'
#
loop_
_entity.id
_entity.type
_entity.pdbx_description
1 polymer ?
#
loop_
_entity_poly.entity_id
_entity_poly.type
_entity_poly.pdbx_seq_one_letter_code
_entity_poly.pdbx_strand_id
1 'polypeptide(L)' 'MTTHRFAIVGAGLIADFHARAIRDIPNTALVAVCDNVPEKARALAEKYGAKPFTSYEQMVKSDDVDIVTIAT' A
#
# COMPACT_ATOMS: atom_id res chain seq x y z
N MET A 1 -16.38 -14.08 4.28
CA MET A 1 -15.58 -13.79 3.06
C MET A 1 -14.23 -13.28 3.51
N THR A 2 -13.13 -13.76 2.92
CA THR A 2 -11.77 -13.31 3.26
C THR A 2 -11.50 -11.96 2.61
N THR A 3 -10.88 -11.03 3.34
CA THR A 3 -10.43 -9.73 2.78
C THR A 3 -8.97 -9.86 2.36
N HIS A 4 -8.64 -9.51 1.11
CA HIS A 4 -7.26 -9.49 0.61
C HIS A 4 -6.58 -8.17 0.93
N ARG A 5 -5.44 -8.24 1.62
CA ARG A 5 -4.71 -7.09 2.13
C ARG A 5 -3.59 -6.73 1.16
N PHE A 6 -3.79 -5.62 0.45
CA PHE A 6 -2.85 -5.10 -0.52
C PHE A 6 -1.81 -4.19 0.13
N ALA A 7 -0.61 -4.23 -0.41
CA ALA A 7 0.43 -3.24 -0.20
C ALA A 7 0.85 -2.60 -1.53
N ILE A 8 1.32 -1.35 -1.48
CA ILE A 8 1.91 -0.67 -2.64
C ILE A 8 3.38 -0.35 -2.34
N VAL A 9 4.29 -0.70 -3.25
CA VAL A 9 5.68 -0.20 -3.29
C VAL A 9 5.78 0.87 -4.36
N GLY A 10 6.12 2.10 -3.96
CA GLY A 10 6.11 3.30 -4.77
C GLY A 10 4.89 4.18 -4.44
N ALA A 11 5.14 5.42 -4.02
CA ALA A 11 4.13 6.43 -3.71
C ALA A 11 4.23 7.62 -4.69
N GLY A 12 4.51 7.30 -5.96
CA GLY A 12 4.57 8.26 -7.07
C GLY A 12 3.20 8.61 -7.65
N LEU A 13 3.21 9.22 -8.85
CA LEU A 13 2.01 9.74 -9.52
C LEU A 13 0.88 8.71 -9.66
N ILE A 14 1.23 7.47 -10.04
CA ILE A 14 0.25 6.43 -10.35
C ILE A 14 -0.26 5.69 -9.09
N ALA A 15 0.45 5.80 -7.96
CA ALA A 15 0.14 5.04 -6.74
C ALA A 15 -1.28 5.35 -6.21
N ASP A 16 -1.72 6.60 -6.35
CA ASP A 16 -3.06 7.04 -5.98
C ASP A 16 -4.16 6.39 -6.84
N PHE A 17 -3.88 6.07 -8.10
CA PHE A 17 -4.81 5.34 -8.97
C PHE A 17 -4.92 3.88 -8.56
N HIS A 18 -3.81 3.23 -8.23
CA HIS A 18 -3.82 1.87 -7.70
C HIS A 18 -4.56 1.80 -6.35
N ALA A 19 -4.31 2.74 -5.44
CA ALA A 19 -5.00 2.79 -4.16
C ALA A 19 -6.52 2.95 -4.29
N ARG A 20 -6.99 3.81 -5.21
CA ARG A 20 -8.42 3.90 -5.57
C ARG A 20 -8.96 2.59 -6.13
N ALA A 21 -8.28 2.01 -7.11
CA ALA A 21 -8.71 0.77 -7.73
C ALA A 21 -8.82 -0.37 -6.71
N ILE A 22 -7.84 -0.49 -5.79
CA ILE A 22 -7.88 -1.46 -4.69
C ILE A 22 -9.11 -1.26 -3.82
N ARG A 23 -9.45 -0.02 -3.45
CA ARG A 23 -10.63 0.28 -2.63
C ARG A 23 -11.95 -0.06 -3.32
N ASP A 24 -11.99 0.06 -4.65
CA ASP A 24 -13.21 -0.19 -5.44
C ASP A 24 -13.44 -1.69 -5.72
N ILE A 25 -12.46 -2.56 -5.42
CA ILE A 25 -12.60 -4.02 -5.50
C ILE A 25 -13.30 -4.53 -4.22
N PRO A 26 -14.33 -5.40 -4.32
CA PRO A 26 -14.93 -6.00 -3.13
C PRO A 26 -13.95 -6.92 -2.39
N ASN A 27 -14.02 -6.92 -1.05
CA ASN A 27 -13.19 -7.76 -0.17
C ASN A 27 -11.68 -7.51 -0.30
N THR A 28 -11.27 -6.26 -0.47
CA THR A 28 -9.87 -5.84 -0.50
C THR A 28 -9.65 -4.63 0.39
N ALA A 29 -8.42 -4.44 0.86
CA ALA A 29 -8.02 -3.24 1.59
C ALA A 29 -6.56 -2.91 1.30
N LEU A 30 -6.23 -1.61 1.17
CA LEU A 30 -4.85 -1.16 1.17
C LEU A 30 -4.38 -1.04 2.62
N VAL A 31 -3.44 -1.89 3.03
CA VAL A 31 -2.97 -1.96 4.43
C VAL A 31 -1.57 -1.38 4.60
N ALA A 32 -0.79 -1.29 3.52
CA ALA A 32 0.58 -0.81 3.58
C ALA A 32 1.00 -0.02 2.33
N VAL A 33 1.82 1.01 2.52
CA VAL A 33 2.48 1.76 1.44
C VAL A 33 3.96 1.89 1.78
N CYS A 34 4.82 1.59 0.82
CA CYS A 34 6.27 1.73 0.94
C CYS A 34 6.81 2.70 -0.10
N ASP A 35 7.69 3.61 0.31
CA ASP A 35 8.48 4.47 -0.60
C ASP A 35 9.81 4.83 0.07
N ASN A 36 10.88 5.03 -0.70
CA ASN A 36 12.16 5.43 -0.14
C ASN A 36 12.17 6.90 0.34
N VAL A 37 11.20 7.70 -0.10
CA VAL A 37 10.90 9.04 0.43
C VAL A 37 9.81 8.91 1.50
N PRO A 38 10.15 9.00 2.81
CA PRO A 38 9.21 8.72 3.90
C PRO A 38 7.93 9.55 3.85
N GLU A 39 8.04 10.82 3.46
CA GLU A 39 6.88 11.73 3.35
C GLU A 39 5.89 11.29 2.28
N LYS A 40 6.35 10.70 1.17
CA LYS A 40 5.45 10.19 0.12
C LYS A 40 4.68 8.97 0.61
N ALA A 41 5.39 8.03 1.24
CA ALA A 41 4.76 6.85 1.85
C ALA A 41 3.73 7.27 2.89
N ARG A 42 4.08 8.20 3.80
CA ARG A 42 3.20 8.73 4.84
C ARG A 42 1.96 9.39 4.26
N ALA A 43 2.13 10.29 3.28
CA ALA A 43 1.01 11.02 2.69
C ALA A 43 -0.01 10.09 2.01
N LEU A 44 0.46 9.10 1.24
CA LEU A 44 -0.45 8.14 0.59
C LEU A 44 -1.08 7.19 1.63
N ALA A 45 -0.30 6.71 2.59
CA ALA A 45 -0.79 5.84 3.64
C ALA A 45 -1.91 6.50 4.46
N GLU A 46 -1.69 7.75 4.90
CA GLU A 46 -2.67 8.55 5.65
C GLU A 46 -3.98 8.76 4.85
N LYS A 47 -3.87 9.04 3.54
CA LYS A 47 -5.03 9.23 2.66
C LYS A 47 -5.95 8.00 2.57
N TYR A 48 -5.39 6.79 2.69
CA TYR A 48 -6.12 5.54 2.51
C TYR A 48 -6.23 4.70 3.80
N GLY A 49 -5.77 5.21 4.95
CA GLY A 49 -5.82 4.47 6.22
C GLY A 49 -4.86 3.27 6.28
N ALA A 50 -3.74 3.34 5.56
CA ALA A 50 -2.72 2.29 5.52
C ALA A 50 -1.52 2.63 6.42
N LYS A 51 -0.61 1.67 6.59
CA LYS A 51 0.65 1.84 7.32
C LYS A 51 1.79 2.25 6.37
N PRO A 52 2.54 3.33 6.65
CA PRO A 52 3.70 3.69 5.85
C PRO A 52 4.92 2.85 6.21
N PHE A 53 5.74 2.55 5.21
CA PHE A 53 7.02 1.86 5.32
C PHE A 53 8.07 2.57 4.47
N THR A 54 9.33 2.43 4.86
CA THR A 54 10.50 2.92 4.09
C THR A 54 11.40 1.78 3.60
N SER A 55 11.09 0.54 3.96
CA SER A 55 11.74 -0.69 3.51
C SER A 55 10.68 -1.68 3.10
N TYR A 56 10.74 -2.14 1.85
CA TYR A 56 9.81 -3.14 1.36
C TYR A 56 10.06 -4.48 2.05
N GLU A 57 11.31 -4.78 2.44
CA GLU A 57 11.68 -5.99 3.16
C GLU A 57 10.99 -6.06 4.53
N GLN A 58 10.90 -4.93 5.24
CA GLN A 58 10.11 -4.85 6.48
C GLN A 58 8.62 -4.99 6.20
N MET A 59 8.13 -4.40 5.11
CA MET A 59 6.71 -4.46 4.74
C MET A 59 6.25 -5.87 4.38
N VAL A 60 7.00 -6.62 3.56
CA VAL A 60 6.62 -7.98 3.14
C VAL A 60 6.82 -9.03 4.25
N LYS A 61 7.59 -8.70 5.29
CA LYS A 61 7.68 -9.49 6.52
C LYS A 61 6.53 -9.23 7.49
N SER A 62 5.69 -8.21 7.23
CA SER A 62 4.46 -8.01 7.99
C SER A 62 3.50 -9.13 7.64
N ASP A 63 2.97 -9.84 8.63
CA ASP A 63 1.90 -10.84 8.44
C ASP A 63 0.58 -10.22 7.93
N ASP A 64 0.58 -8.91 7.71
CA ASP A 64 -0.53 -8.07 7.29
C ASP A 64 -0.71 -7.99 5.76
N VAL A 65 0.27 -8.42 4.96
CA VAL A 65 0.25 -8.23 3.50
C VAL A 65 0.05 -9.55 2.76
N ASP A 66 -0.97 -9.61 1.90
CA ASP A 66 -1.26 -10.77 1.04
C ASP A 66 -0.78 -10.54 -0.41
N ILE A 67 -0.87 -9.30 -0.90
CA ILE A 67 -0.63 -8.94 -2.30
C ILE A 67 0.18 -7.65 -2.36
N VAL A 68 1.18 -7.57 -3.25
CA VAL A 68 2.00 -6.37 -3.44
C VAL A 68 1.83 -5.83 -4.87
N THR A 69 1.52 -4.54 -4.97
CA THR A 69 1.58 -3.77 -6.22
C THR A 69 2.88 -3.00 -6.27
N ILE A 70 3.68 -3.19 -7.33
CA ILE A 70 4.95 -2.48 -7.52
C ILE A 70 4.75 -1.39 -8.58
N ALA A 71 4.89 -0.13 -8.18
CA ALA A 71 4.59 1.07 -8.97
C ALA A 71 5.61 2.20 -8.68
N THR A 72 6.90 1.94 -8.90
CA THR A 72 8.02 2.84 -8.56
C THR A 72 8.31 3.87 -9.64
#